data_AF-A0A1J5PQD9-F1
#
_entry.id   AF-A0A1J5PQD9-F1
#
_cell.length_a   1.000
_cell.length_b   1.000
_cell.length_c   1.000
_cell.angle_alpha   90.00
_cell.angle_beta   90.00
_cell.angle_gamma   90.00
#
_symmetry.space_group_name_H-M   'P 1'
#
loop_
_entity.id
_entity.type
_entity.pdbx_description
1 polymer ?
#
loop_
_entity_poly.entity_id
_entity_poly.type
_entity_poly.pdbx_seq_one_letter_code
_entity_poly.pdbx_strand_id
1 'polypeptide(L)'
;MQRYQPAPGNTLRCGALTPQRLLWRHWWSASFSALTRELAHDLPAMPAASEHDERLQDAQVDSASIEPAAAPDTLLALAVPFNDFAAGARYGTLLHDLLEWQARNGWPAGVCGAADAAPTALQGDWQALLARQCQNLDVPADQQAMLDGWVRQIVTTNLPVMQVDKAKSTIELAAIESLDSWPEMGFSLPVQQLHSGQLDALIASHLWPQLARVALQPRQLQGMVTGFMDLVLRHQGRYYVLDYKSNKLPGYAGAQLQQAMLAHRYDVQAALYLLALHRLLKSRLPGYDYDLHVGGALYLFLRGIDQPGCGLLQLQMPRTLIESLDAAFSRGATLGGDHDLAA
;
A
#
# COMPACT_ATOMS: atom_id res chain seq x y z
N MET A 1 -25.02 -76.65 7.37
CA MET A 1 -24.53 -75.27 7.57
C MET A 1 -23.26 -75.09 6.74
N GLN A 2 -23.37 -74.51 5.53
CA GLN A 2 -22.20 -74.14 4.74
C GLN A 2 -21.64 -72.82 5.29
N ARG A 3 -20.41 -72.85 5.82
CA ARG A 3 -19.70 -71.65 6.26
C ARG A 3 -19.16 -70.93 5.02
N TYR A 4 -19.53 -69.66 4.90
CA TYR A 4 -18.97 -68.74 3.92
C TYR A 4 -17.44 -68.66 4.07
N GLN A 5 -16.71 -68.90 2.98
CA GLN A 5 -15.27 -68.61 2.87
C GLN A 5 -15.10 -67.40 1.93
N PRO A 6 -14.58 -66.26 2.41
CA PRO A 6 -14.31 -65.13 1.55
C PRO A 6 -13.17 -65.47 0.57
N ALA A 7 -13.31 -65.02 -0.69
CA ALA A 7 -12.25 -65.13 -1.69
C ALA A 7 -11.00 -64.37 -1.21
N PRO A 8 -9.79 -64.86 -1.50
CA PRO A 8 -8.55 -64.17 -1.11
C PRO A 8 -8.52 -62.81 -1.79
N GLY A 9 -8.76 -61.76 -1.00
CA GLY A 9 -8.67 -60.38 -1.46
C GLY A 9 -7.26 -60.13 -1.96
N ASN A 10 -7.15 -59.72 -3.22
CA ASN A 10 -5.90 -59.28 -3.82
C ASN A 10 -5.46 -58.01 -3.07
N THR A 11 -4.70 -58.19 -2.00
CA THR A 11 -4.09 -57.09 -1.26
C THR A 11 -2.97 -56.57 -2.14
N LEU A 12 -3.29 -55.59 -2.99
CA LEU A 12 -2.30 -54.75 -3.64
C LEU A 12 -1.52 -54.06 -2.52
N ARG A 13 -0.41 -54.69 -2.09
CA ARG A 13 0.61 -54.06 -1.26
C ARG A 13 1.28 -53.01 -2.14
N CYS A 14 0.69 -51.82 -2.23
CA CYS A 14 1.45 -50.66 -2.68
C CYS A 14 2.57 -50.45 -1.67
N GLY A 15 3.81 -50.40 -2.16
CA GLY A 15 4.95 -49.97 -1.33
C GLY A 15 4.64 -48.60 -0.73
N ALA A 16 5.16 -48.34 0.47
CA ALA A 16 5.04 -47.02 1.08
C ALA A 16 5.59 -45.97 0.10
N LEU A 17 4.76 -44.99 -0.27
CA LEU A 17 5.22 -43.87 -1.10
C LEU A 17 6.33 -43.15 -0.36
N THR A 18 7.50 -43.04 -0.99
CA THR A 18 8.62 -42.31 -0.41
C THR A 18 8.36 -40.82 -0.60
N PRO A 19 8.24 -40.02 0.48
CA PRO A 19 8.01 -38.59 0.33
C PRO A 19 9.24 -37.93 -0.30
N GLN A 20 9.11 -37.49 -1.56
CA GLN A 20 10.08 -36.59 -2.17
C GLN A 20 9.82 -35.18 -1.64
N ARG A 21 10.38 -34.86 -0.46
CA ARG A 21 10.25 -33.51 0.11
C ARG A 21 11.19 -32.57 -0.64
N LEU A 22 10.67 -31.82 -1.60
CA LEU A 22 11.33 -30.64 -2.16
C LEU A 22 11.35 -29.54 -1.09
N LEU A 23 12.44 -29.48 -0.31
CA LEU A 23 12.70 -28.34 0.57
C LEU A 23 13.15 -27.17 -0.30
N TRP A 24 12.28 -26.19 -0.50
CA TRP A 24 12.68 -24.93 -1.13
C TRP A 24 13.60 -24.18 -0.16
N ARG A 25 14.91 -24.19 -0.46
CA ARG A 25 15.95 -23.56 0.37
C ARG A 25 15.87 -22.03 0.41
N HIS A 26 15.00 -21.43 -0.39
CA HIS A 26 14.88 -19.98 -0.57
C HIS A 26 13.44 -19.47 -0.43
N TRP A 27 12.59 -20.18 0.32
CA TRP A 27 11.25 -19.69 0.64
C TRP A 27 11.33 -18.58 1.69
N TRP A 28 10.85 -17.39 1.36
CA TRP A 28 10.85 -16.22 2.22
C TRP A 28 9.53 -15.43 2.13
N SER A 29 9.20 -14.71 3.20
CA SER A 29 8.12 -13.73 3.23
C SER A 29 8.74 -12.33 3.26
N ALA A 30 8.26 -11.42 2.42
CA ALA A 30 8.82 -10.07 2.29
C ALA A 30 7.72 -9.00 2.27
N SER A 31 7.89 -7.92 3.03
CA SER A 31 7.09 -6.69 2.90
C SER A 31 7.64 -5.78 1.80
N PHE A 32 6.89 -4.76 1.37
CA PHE A 32 7.39 -3.75 0.43
C PHE A 32 8.71 -3.11 0.92
N SER A 33 8.75 -2.67 2.18
CA SER A 33 9.96 -2.11 2.82
C SER A 33 11.14 -3.10 2.85
N ALA A 34 10.90 -4.41 2.75
CA ALA A 34 11.97 -5.39 2.58
C ALA A 34 12.62 -5.38 1.19
N LEU A 35 11.89 -4.95 0.16
CA LEU A 35 12.37 -4.91 -1.24
C LEU A 35 13.20 -3.68 -1.56
N THR A 36 13.00 -2.59 -0.80
CA THR A 36 13.64 -1.28 -1.03
C THR A 36 14.80 -0.98 -0.06
N ARG A 37 15.10 -1.91 0.86
CA ARG A 37 15.91 -1.68 2.08
C ARG A 37 17.42 -1.45 1.94
N GLU A 38 18.00 -1.21 0.76
CA GLU A 38 19.43 -0.80 0.70
C GLU A 38 19.67 0.63 1.21
N LEU A 39 18.61 1.32 1.65
CA LEU A 39 18.67 2.54 2.44
C LEU A 39 18.87 2.30 3.95
N ALA A 40 18.76 1.06 4.46
CA ALA A 40 19.07 0.70 5.86
C ALA A 40 19.43 -0.79 6.03
N HIS A 41 20.73 -1.07 6.11
CA HIS A 41 21.49 -2.28 6.50
C HIS A 41 20.92 -3.72 6.38
N ASP A 42 21.81 -4.61 5.92
CA ASP A 42 21.70 -6.08 5.89
C ASP A 42 21.46 -6.68 7.28
N LEU A 43 20.23 -7.14 7.52
CA LEU A 43 19.90 -8.05 8.63
C LEU A 43 19.21 -9.32 8.11
N PRO A 44 19.48 -10.50 8.71
CA PRO A 44 18.86 -11.75 8.33
C PRO A 44 17.33 -11.72 8.53
N ALA A 45 16.64 -12.58 7.75
CA ALA A 45 15.19 -12.72 7.71
C ALA A 45 14.56 -12.87 9.11
N MET A 46 13.73 -11.88 9.47
CA MET A 46 12.79 -11.96 10.59
C MET A 46 11.51 -12.69 10.13
N PRO A 47 10.75 -13.33 11.03
CA PRO A 47 9.44 -13.91 10.71
C PRO A 47 8.49 -12.84 10.15
N ALA A 48 7.36 -13.27 9.58
CA ALA A 48 6.30 -12.37 9.12
C ALA A 48 6.07 -11.28 10.16
N ALA A 49 6.44 -10.05 9.79
CA ALA A 49 6.43 -8.90 10.68
C ALA A 49 4.98 -8.64 11.11
N SER A 50 4.76 -8.20 12.35
CA SER A 50 3.42 -7.81 12.77
C SER A 50 2.95 -6.59 11.94
N GLU A 51 1.64 -6.35 11.87
CA GLU A 51 1.09 -5.17 11.17
C GLU A 51 1.74 -3.87 11.70
N HIS A 52 2.02 -3.84 13.01
CA HIS A 52 2.71 -2.72 13.64
C HIS A 52 4.17 -2.57 13.18
N ASP A 53 4.90 -3.69 13.03
CA ASP A 53 6.28 -3.66 12.56
C ASP A 53 6.38 -3.23 11.08
N GLU A 54 5.44 -3.65 10.23
CA GLU A 54 5.39 -3.22 8.83
C GLU A 54 5.12 -1.70 8.74
N ARG A 55 4.18 -1.17 9.53
CA ARG A 55 3.90 0.28 9.59
C ARG A 55 5.09 1.09 10.10
N LEU A 56 5.79 0.61 11.12
CA LEU A 56 7.01 1.27 11.60
C LEU A 56 8.09 1.33 10.52
N GLN A 57 8.23 0.27 9.71
CA GLN A 57 9.19 0.23 8.60
C GLN A 57 8.78 1.22 7.49
N ASP A 58 7.51 1.24 7.11
CA ASP A 58 7.03 2.17 6.08
C ASP A 58 7.19 3.63 6.54
N ALA A 59 6.87 3.93 7.81
CA ALA A 59 7.08 5.26 8.38
C ALA A 59 8.58 5.65 8.48
N GLN A 60 9.50 4.68 8.59
CA GLN A 60 10.94 4.92 8.49
C GLN A 60 11.35 5.27 7.06
N VAL A 61 10.81 4.57 6.06
CA VAL A 61 11.04 4.90 4.64
C VAL A 61 10.54 6.31 4.33
N ASP A 62 9.35 6.67 4.81
CA ASP A 62 8.77 8.02 4.64
C ASP A 62 9.59 9.14 5.29
N SER A 63 10.26 8.82 6.41
CA SER A 63 11.08 9.76 7.17
C SER A 63 12.50 9.88 6.64
N ALA A 64 12.93 8.97 5.75
CA ALA A 64 14.27 8.99 5.19
C ALA A 64 14.46 10.28 4.37
N SER A 65 15.47 11.06 4.75
CA SER A 65 15.79 12.31 4.06
C SER A 65 16.38 11.98 2.69
N ILE A 66 15.82 12.52 1.62
CA ILE A 66 16.43 12.48 0.30
C ILE A 66 17.10 13.82 0.07
N GLU A 67 18.37 13.81 -0.31
CA GLU A 67 19.02 15.04 -0.77
C GLU A 67 18.26 15.57 -2.00
N PRO A 68 17.72 16.80 -1.95
CA PRO A 68 17.00 17.33 -3.10
C PRO A 68 17.95 17.44 -4.28
N ALA A 69 17.57 16.85 -5.42
CA ALA A 69 18.13 17.27 -6.69
C ALA A 69 17.81 18.77 -6.82
N ALA A 70 18.86 19.60 -6.91
CA ALA A 70 18.79 21.06 -6.87
C ALA A 70 17.53 21.59 -7.57
N ALA A 71 16.55 22.04 -6.78
CA ALA A 71 15.35 22.65 -7.32
C ALA A 71 15.74 24.00 -7.95
N PRO A 72 15.21 24.36 -9.13
CA PRO A 72 15.38 25.72 -9.63
C PRO A 72 14.71 26.68 -8.65
N ASP A 73 15.46 27.69 -8.19
CA ASP A 73 14.97 28.80 -7.37
C ASP A 73 13.69 29.36 -8.00
N THR A 74 12.53 28.99 -7.44
CA THR A 74 11.24 29.52 -7.89
C THR A 74 10.77 30.54 -6.85
N LEU A 75 10.64 31.79 -7.30
CA LEU A 75 10.41 33.01 -6.54
C LEU A 75 9.06 33.10 -5.76
N LEU A 76 8.32 32.01 -5.59
CA LEU A 76 7.17 31.90 -4.71
C LEU A 76 7.16 30.51 -4.05
N ALA A 77 7.96 30.31 -3.01
CA ALA A 77 7.76 29.18 -2.11
C ALA A 77 6.41 29.39 -1.40
N LEU A 78 5.40 28.62 -1.79
CA LEU A 78 4.16 28.55 -1.03
C LEU A 78 4.51 28.09 0.39
N ALA A 79 3.98 28.78 1.39
CA ALA A 79 4.14 28.34 2.76
C ALA A 79 3.56 26.92 2.89
N VAL A 80 4.25 26.07 3.63
CA VAL A 80 3.79 24.71 3.96
C VAL A 80 3.65 24.61 5.48
N PRO A 81 2.55 25.11 6.07
CA PRO A 81 2.36 25.14 7.52
C PRO A 81 2.48 23.76 8.18
N PHE A 82 1.99 22.70 7.51
CA PHE A 82 2.08 21.34 8.06
C PHE A 82 3.51 20.77 8.05
N ASN A 83 4.49 21.45 7.47
CA ASN A 83 5.91 21.10 7.65
C ASN A 83 6.44 21.49 9.04
N ASP A 84 5.74 22.34 9.79
CA ASP A 84 6.12 22.71 11.16
C ASP A 84 5.80 21.60 12.17
N PHE A 85 4.83 20.73 11.86
CA PHE A 85 4.57 19.53 12.66
C PHE A 85 5.78 18.60 12.65
N ALA A 86 6.07 17.97 13.79
CA ALA A 86 7.22 17.10 13.94
C ALA A 86 7.26 15.97 12.88
N ALA A 87 8.45 15.64 12.40
CA ALA A 87 8.69 14.57 11.43
C ALA A 87 9.36 13.37 12.11
N GLY A 88 9.29 12.20 11.47
CA GLY A 88 9.87 10.97 11.96
C GLY A 88 8.84 9.85 12.07
N ALA A 89 9.34 8.61 12.10
CA ALA A 89 8.51 7.41 12.00
C ALA A 89 7.38 7.36 13.06
N ARG A 90 7.67 7.79 14.30
CA ARG A 90 6.66 7.85 15.38
C ARG A 90 5.47 8.76 15.05
N TYR A 91 5.73 9.90 14.43
CA TYR A 91 4.69 10.85 14.03
C TYR A 91 3.98 10.42 12.74
N GLY A 92 4.69 9.73 11.85
CA GLY A 92 4.08 9.04 10.71
C GLY A 92 3.07 7.98 11.18
N THR A 93 3.50 7.05 12.03
CA THR A 93 2.62 6.02 12.59
C THR A 93 1.42 6.60 13.34
N LEU A 94 1.61 7.69 14.10
CA LEU A 94 0.51 8.43 14.73
C LEU A 94 -0.56 8.86 13.73
N LEU A 95 -0.17 9.44 12.58
CA LEU A 95 -1.11 9.90 11.57
C LEU A 95 -1.89 8.75 10.95
N HIS A 96 -1.23 7.62 10.68
CA HIS A 96 -1.91 6.41 10.18
C HIS A 96 -2.90 5.87 11.21
N ASP A 97 -2.50 5.74 12.49
CA ASP A 97 -3.39 5.27 13.56
C ASP A 97 -4.65 6.15 13.69
N LEU A 98 -4.49 7.47 13.59
CA LEU A 98 -5.60 8.42 13.67
C LEU A 98 -6.55 8.29 12.47
N LEU A 99 -6.01 8.19 11.25
CA LEU A 99 -6.82 8.08 10.02
C LEU A 99 -7.48 6.71 9.90
N GLU A 100 -6.82 5.65 10.34
CA GLU A 100 -7.40 4.30 10.46
C GLU A 100 -8.59 4.31 11.41
N TRP A 101 -8.42 4.90 12.61
CA TRP A 101 -9.51 5.02 13.57
C TRP A 101 -10.67 5.85 13.01
N GLN A 102 -10.39 6.94 12.29
CA GLN A 102 -11.41 7.74 11.62
C GLN A 102 -12.20 6.89 10.61
N ALA A 103 -11.51 6.19 9.71
CA ALA A 103 -12.14 5.34 8.70
C ALA A 103 -13.02 4.24 9.32
N ARG A 104 -12.53 3.58 10.39
CA ARG A 104 -13.29 2.52 11.10
C ARG A 104 -14.55 3.04 11.78
N ASN A 105 -14.60 4.31 12.16
CA ASN A 105 -15.70 4.92 12.88
C ASN A 105 -16.56 5.87 12.02
N GLY A 106 -16.40 5.84 10.69
CA GLY A 106 -17.20 6.67 9.78
C GLY A 106 -16.86 8.16 9.83
N TRP A 107 -15.57 8.48 9.98
CA TRP A 107 -15.00 9.83 9.84
C TRP A 107 -15.59 10.90 10.78
N PRO A 108 -15.68 10.65 12.10
CA PRO A 108 -16.29 11.58 13.06
C PRO A 108 -15.64 12.97 13.13
N ALA A 109 -14.37 13.13 12.72
CA ALA A 109 -13.72 14.45 12.64
C ALA A 109 -14.29 15.34 11.52
N GLY A 110 -14.78 14.73 10.43
CA GLY A 110 -15.44 15.45 9.34
C GLY A 110 -16.88 15.83 9.66
N VAL A 111 -17.53 15.03 10.51
CA VAL A 111 -18.89 15.29 11.00
C VAL A 111 -18.82 16.29 12.14
N CYS A 112 -18.58 17.57 11.84
CA CYS A 112 -18.65 18.62 12.85
C CYS A 112 -19.38 19.87 12.35
N GLY A 113 -20.66 19.93 12.71
CA GLY A 113 -21.33 21.17 13.12
C GLY A 113 -22.27 21.82 12.10
N ALA A 114 -23.54 21.38 12.06
CA ALA A 114 -24.57 22.40 12.22
C ALA A 114 -24.35 22.97 13.63
N ALA A 115 -24.12 24.28 13.76
CA ALA A 115 -23.62 24.94 14.98
C ALA A 115 -24.47 24.73 16.26
N ASP A 116 -25.61 24.04 16.16
CA ASP A 116 -26.58 23.79 17.24
C ASP A 116 -26.71 22.32 17.69
N ALA A 117 -25.91 21.38 17.15
CA ALA A 117 -25.99 19.97 17.53
C ALA A 117 -25.02 19.61 18.67
N ALA A 118 -25.52 18.96 19.72
CA ALA A 118 -24.69 18.43 20.80
C ALA A 118 -23.65 17.43 20.27
N PRO A 119 -22.43 17.38 20.84
CA PRO A 119 -21.41 16.44 20.40
C PRO A 119 -21.91 15.00 20.49
N THR A 120 -21.71 14.22 19.42
CA THR A 120 -22.04 12.80 19.45
C THR A 120 -21.04 12.04 20.32
N ALA A 121 -21.43 10.85 20.82
CA ALA A 121 -20.51 10.00 21.59
C ALA A 121 -19.18 9.74 20.85
N LEU A 122 -19.24 9.51 19.54
CA LEU A 122 -18.08 9.28 18.68
C LEU A 122 -17.14 10.51 18.59
N GLN A 123 -17.67 11.74 18.64
CA GLN A 123 -16.82 12.93 18.70
C GLN A 123 -16.10 13.03 20.05
N GLY A 124 -16.75 12.62 21.14
CA GLY A 124 -16.11 12.48 22.45
C GLY A 124 -14.99 11.44 22.43
N ASP A 125 -15.24 10.27 21.83
CA ASP A 125 -14.25 9.21 21.67
C ASP A 125 -13.06 9.64 20.81
N TRP A 126 -13.31 10.41 19.75
CA TRP A 126 -12.24 11.01 18.92
C TRP A 126 -11.34 11.94 19.73
N GLN A 127 -11.93 12.88 20.46
CA GLN A 127 -11.20 13.84 21.29
C GLN A 127 -10.39 13.13 22.39
N ALA A 128 -10.96 12.10 23.00
CA ALA A 128 -10.28 11.28 24.00
C ALA A 128 -9.09 10.49 23.41
N LEU A 129 -9.27 9.89 22.22
CA LEU A 129 -8.20 9.20 21.51
C LEU A 129 -7.05 10.16 21.17
N LEU A 130 -7.37 11.30 20.56
CA LEU A 130 -6.39 12.31 20.17
C LEU A 130 -5.58 12.79 21.39
N ALA A 131 -6.25 13.10 22.49
CA ALA A 131 -5.60 13.50 23.74
C ALA A 131 -4.66 12.41 24.27
N ARG A 132 -5.11 11.14 24.27
CA ARG A 132 -4.28 10.00 24.73
C ARG A 132 -3.03 9.82 23.85
N GLN A 133 -3.18 9.87 22.53
CA GLN A 133 -2.06 9.68 21.61
C GLN A 133 -1.05 10.84 21.70
N CYS A 134 -1.53 12.08 21.84
CA CYS A 134 -0.67 13.25 22.05
C CYS A 134 0.12 13.17 23.36
N GLN A 135 -0.52 12.71 24.45
CA GLN A 135 0.15 12.48 25.74
C GLN A 135 1.23 11.39 25.64
N ASN A 136 0.96 10.28 24.95
CA ASN A 136 1.92 9.18 24.79
C ASN A 136 3.18 9.57 24.00
N LEU A 137 3.10 10.61 23.17
CA LEU A 137 4.19 11.09 22.33
C LEU A 137 4.78 12.42 22.81
N ASP A 138 4.34 12.93 23.97
CA ASP A 138 4.72 14.23 24.54
C ASP A 138 4.54 15.38 23.53
N VAL A 139 3.44 15.37 22.77
CA VAL A 139 3.14 16.39 21.76
C VAL A 139 2.74 17.71 22.46
N PRO A 140 3.39 18.84 22.14
CA PRO A 140 3.02 20.16 22.64
C PRO A 140 1.55 20.55 22.34
N ALA A 141 0.94 21.35 23.22
CA ALA A 141 -0.48 21.71 23.12
C ALA A 141 -0.83 22.47 21.81
N ASP A 142 0.09 23.28 21.30
CA ASP A 142 -0.02 23.97 20.01
C ASP A 142 -0.04 22.97 18.83
N GLN A 143 0.80 21.94 18.88
CA GLN A 143 0.81 20.87 17.86
C GLN A 143 -0.40 19.95 17.97
N GLN A 144 -0.95 19.74 19.17
CA GLN A 144 -2.20 18.98 19.35
C GLN A 144 -3.38 19.69 18.67
N ALA A 145 -3.50 21.02 18.84
CA ALA A 145 -4.54 21.80 18.18
C ALA A 145 -4.37 21.80 16.65
N MET A 146 -3.12 21.91 16.17
CA MET A 146 -2.81 21.74 14.75
C MET A 146 -3.24 20.36 14.23
N LEU A 147 -3.00 19.29 14.98
CA LEU A 147 -3.30 17.92 14.58
C LEU A 147 -4.80 17.65 14.42
N ASP A 148 -5.65 18.14 15.34
CA ASP A 148 -7.12 18.01 15.21
C ASP A 148 -7.63 18.71 13.94
N GLY A 149 -7.19 19.96 13.74
CA GLY A 149 -7.53 20.74 12.55
C GLY A 149 -7.02 20.09 11.27
N TRP A 150 -5.82 19.52 11.31
CA TRP A 150 -5.20 18.84 10.17
C TRP A 150 -5.96 17.58 9.77
N VAL A 151 -6.30 16.71 10.72
CA VAL A 151 -7.09 15.49 10.45
C VAL A 151 -8.46 15.87 9.89
N ARG A 152 -9.12 16.88 10.47
CA ARG A 152 -10.38 17.39 9.92
C ARG A 152 -10.21 17.85 8.47
N GLN A 153 -9.17 18.62 8.18
CA GLN A 153 -8.91 19.11 6.83
C GLN A 153 -8.66 17.95 5.86
N ILE A 154 -7.87 16.94 6.25
CA ILE A 154 -7.63 15.74 5.43
C ILE A 154 -8.94 15.04 5.07
N VAL A 155 -9.84 14.84 6.03
CA VAL A 155 -11.06 14.05 5.78
C VAL A 155 -12.16 14.82 5.05
N THR A 156 -12.18 16.16 5.13
CA THR A 156 -13.21 17.02 4.52
C THR A 156 -12.77 17.68 3.21
N THR A 157 -11.48 17.60 2.85
CA THR A 157 -11.00 18.17 1.60
C THR A 157 -11.50 17.34 0.41
N ASN A 158 -12.01 18.04 -0.61
CA ASN A 158 -12.38 17.43 -1.88
C ASN A 158 -11.12 17.09 -2.71
N LEU A 159 -10.66 15.85 -2.59
CA LEU A 159 -9.45 15.35 -3.26
C LEU A 159 -9.70 15.24 -4.77
N PRO A 160 -8.93 15.95 -5.62
CA PRO A 160 -9.16 15.95 -7.07
C PRO A 160 -8.65 14.66 -7.70
N VAL A 161 -9.55 13.81 -8.20
CA VAL A 161 -9.19 12.58 -8.90
C VAL A 161 -9.59 12.65 -10.37
N MET A 162 -8.76 12.05 -11.22
CA MET A 162 -9.08 11.81 -12.62
C MET A 162 -9.66 10.41 -12.75
N GLN A 163 -10.81 10.28 -13.40
CA GLN A 163 -11.34 8.97 -13.76
C GLN A 163 -10.60 8.38 -14.97
N VAL A 164 -10.77 7.09 -15.21
CA VAL A 164 -10.11 6.36 -16.32
C VAL A 164 -10.51 6.93 -17.70
N ASP A 165 -11.75 7.45 -17.81
CA ASP A 165 -12.28 8.14 -18.99
C ASP A 165 -11.86 9.62 -19.08
N LYS A 166 -10.94 10.07 -18.21
CA LYS A 166 -10.47 11.46 -18.08
C LYS A 166 -11.54 12.45 -17.60
N ALA A 167 -12.64 11.98 -17.02
CA ALA A 167 -13.55 12.85 -16.30
C ALA A 167 -12.92 13.30 -14.97
N LYS A 168 -13.09 14.58 -14.61
CA LYS A 168 -12.69 15.08 -13.29
C LYS A 168 -13.75 14.69 -12.28
N SER A 169 -13.32 14.11 -11.17
CA SER A 169 -14.17 13.80 -10.03
C SER A 169 -13.47 14.23 -8.74
N THR A 170 -14.21 14.28 -7.64
CA THR A 170 -13.64 14.55 -6.31
C THR A 170 -14.01 13.44 -5.35
N ILE A 171 -13.12 13.18 -4.40
CA ILE A 171 -13.35 12.24 -3.29
C ILE A 171 -13.19 13.03 -1.99
N GLU A 172 -14.22 13.02 -1.16
CA GLU A 172 -14.16 13.50 0.21
C GLU A 172 -14.21 12.27 1.13
N LEU A 173 -13.18 12.06 1.96
CA LEU A 173 -13.09 10.85 2.78
C LEU A 173 -14.27 10.76 3.75
N ALA A 174 -14.65 11.88 4.36
CA ALA A 174 -15.78 11.96 5.29
C ALA A 174 -17.13 11.63 4.65
N ALA A 175 -17.25 11.68 3.33
CA ALA A 175 -18.46 11.31 2.59
C ALA A 175 -18.50 9.81 2.21
N ILE A 176 -17.41 9.06 2.43
CA ILE A 176 -17.37 7.62 2.12
C ILE A 176 -18.10 6.82 3.20
N GLU A 177 -19.08 6.03 2.78
CA GLU A 177 -19.82 5.14 3.67
C GLU A 177 -18.92 4.02 4.21
N SER A 178 -19.22 3.52 5.41
CA SER A 178 -18.43 2.45 6.03
C SER A 178 -18.42 1.15 5.21
N LEU A 179 -19.46 0.89 4.41
CA LEU A 179 -19.52 -0.26 3.48
C LEU A 179 -18.62 -0.09 2.25
N ASP A 180 -18.27 1.15 1.93
CA ASP A 180 -17.43 1.55 0.82
C ASP A 180 -16.00 1.87 1.24
N SER A 181 -15.65 1.60 2.50
CA SER A 181 -14.31 1.76 3.04
C SER A 181 -13.82 0.48 3.71
N TRP A 182 -12.59 0.09 3.42
CA TRP A 182 -11.88 -0.98 4.12
C TRP A 182 -10.52 -0.43 4.56
N PRO A 183 -10.43 0.08 5.81
CA PRO A 183 -9.17 0.56 6.37
C PRO A 183 -8.26 -0.58 6.79
N GLU A 184 -6.95 -0.37 6.66
CA GLU A 184 -5.88 -1.30 7.05
C GLU A 184 -6.08 -2.70 6.44
N MET A 185 -6.26 -2.75 5.11
CA MET A 185 -6.49 -4.03 4.42
C MET A 185 -5.14 -4.75 4.20
N GLY A 186 -4.87 -5.75 5.03
CA GLY A 186 -3.76 -6.67 4.85
C GLY A 186 -3.92 -7.57 3.61
N PHE A 187 -2.82 -7.87 2.92
CA PHE A 187 -2.79 -8.80 1.80
C PHE A 187 -1.60 -9.75 1.85
N SER A 188 -1.70 -10.83 1.09
CA SER A 188 -0.62 -11.80 0.91
C SER A 188 -0.62 -12.31 -0.52
N LEU A 189 0.41 -11.95 -1.28
CA LEU A 189 0.60 -12.32 -2.68
C LEU A 189 1.61 -13.48 -2.78
N PRO A 190 1.18 -14.69 -3.17
CA PRO A 190 2.13 -15.75 -3.45
C PRO A 190 2.97 -15.39 -4.67
N VAL A 191 4.29 -15.58 -4.54
CA VAL A 191 5.28 -15.40 -5.59
C VAL A 191 6.08 -16.69 -5.73
N GLN A 192 6.15 -17.24 -6.93
CA GLN A 192 6.87 -18.50 -7.14
C GLN A 192 8.36 -18.25 -7.32
N GLN A 193 8.77 -17.66 -8.44
CA GLN A 193 10.16 -17.32 -8.73
C GLN A 193 10.21 -16.07 -9.61
N LEU A 194 10.32 -14.90 -8.98
CA LEU A 194 10.39 -13.62 -9.69
C LEU A 194 11.66 -12.86 -9.28
N HIS A 195 12.48 -12.46 -10.26
CA HIS A 195 13.63 -11.62 -9.97
C HIS A 195 13.17 -10.16 -9.77
N SER A 196 13.67 -9.47 -8.74
CA SER A 196 13.33 -8.07 -8.46
C SER A 196 13.63 -7.13 -9.63
N GLY A 197 14.70 -7.38 -10.38
CA GLY A 197 15.00 -6.62 -11.60
C GLY A 197 13.96 -6.81 -12.72
N GLN A 198 13.30 -7.97 -12.81
CA GLN A 198 12.20 -8.17 -13.76
C GLN A 198 10.95 -7.40 -13.32
N LEU A 199 10.65 -7.41 -12.02
CA LEU A 199 9.59 -6.59 -11.43
C LEU A 199 9.83 -5.10 -11.69
N ASP A 200 11.06 -4.63 -11.44
CA ASP A 200 11.47 -3.25 -11.67
C ASP A 200 11.31 -2.85 -13.14
N ALA A 201 11.81 -3.66 -14.07
CA ALA A 201 11.70 -3.39 -15.50
C ALA A 201 10.24 -3.32 -15.99
N LEU A 202 9.35 -4.20 -15.50
CA LEU A 202 7.93 -4.18 -15.84
C LEU A 202 7.27 -2.87 -15.38
N ILE A 203 7.56 -2.43 -14.16
CA ILE A 203 6.99 -1.20 -13.58
C ILE A 203 7.58 0.03 -14.28
N ALA A 204 8.89 0.08 -14.47
CA ALA A 204 9.60 1.21 -15.07
C ALA A 204 9.26 1.46 -16.54
N SER A 205 8.89 0.42 -17.28
CA SER A 205 8.44 0.56 -18.67
C SER A 205 7.06 1.22 -18.80
N HIS A 206 6.23 1.17 -17.76
CA HIS A 206 4.87 1.71 -17.78
C HIS A 206 4.72 2.99 -16.96
N LEU A 207 5.41 3.11 -15.83
CA LEU A 207 5.31 4.26 -14.92
C LEU A 207 6.51 5.19 -15.09
N TRP A 208 6.24 6.34 -15.71
CA TRP A 208 7.20 7.40 -15.99
C TRP A 208 8.48 6.86 -16.66
N PRO A 209 8.35 6.26 -17.85
CA PRO A 209 9.53 5.80 -18.58
C PRO A 209 10.48 6.99 -18.77
N GLN A 210 11.79 6.73 -18.70
CA GLN A 210 12.88 7.71 -18.81
C GLN A 210 13.20 8.54 -17.56
N LEU A 211 12.36 8.51 -16.51
CA LEU A 211 12.74 9.13 -15.24
C LEU A 211 13.66 8.21 -14.42
N ALA A 212 14.73 8.81 -13.89
CA ALA A 212 15.68 8.13 -13.02
C ALA A 212 15.01 7.70 -11.72
N ARG A 213 15.33 6.50 -11.25
CA ARG A 213 14.83 5.92 -10.00
C ARG A 213 15.90 5.06 -9.35
N VAL A 214 15.81 4.88 -8.04
CA VAL A 214 16.69 3.98 -7.30
C VAL A 214 16.40 2.54 -7.73
N ALA A 215 17.39 1.78 -8.18
CA ALA A 215 17.16 0.40 -8.59
C ALA A 215 16.69 -0.46 -7.40
N LEU A 216 15.80 -1.43 -7.65
CA LEU A 216 15.51 -2.45 -6.64
C LEU A 216 16.74 -3.31 -6.37
N GLN A 217 16.92 -3.71 -5.11
CA GLN A 217 17.99 -4.65 -4.78
C GLN A 217 17.86 -5.95 -5.57
N PRO A 218 18.93 -6.51 -6.15
CA PRO A 218 18.89 -7.78 -6.86
C PRO A 218 18.55 -8.92 -5.90
N ARG A 219 17.34 -9.47 -6.01
CA ARG A 219 16.84 -10.53 -5.15
C ARG A 219 15.91 -11.46 -5.92
N GLN A 220 15.92 -12.74 -5.57
CA GLN A 220 14.95 -13.71 -6.04
C GLN A 220 13.76 -13.75 -5.08
N LEU A 221 12.58 -13.37 -5.55
CA LEU A 221 11.32 -13.42 -4.83
C LEU A 221 10.74 -14.84 -4.95
N GLN A 222 10.65 -15.57 -3.83
CA GLN A 222 10.07 -16.90 -3.77
C GLN A 222 9.40 -17.11 -2.40
N GLY A 223 8.07 -17.16 -2.37
CA GLY A 223 7.27 -17.31 -1.16
C GLY A 223 6.07 -16.37 -1.15
N MET A 224 6.01 -15.42 -0.22
CA MET A 224 4.88 -14.49 -0.08
C MET A 224 5.36 -13.05 -0.02
N VAL A 225 4.64 -12.17 -0.72
CA VAL A 225 4.74 -10.71 -0.51
C VAL A 225 3.56 -10.27 0.34
N THR A 226 3.83 -9.74 1.52
CA THR A 226 2.82 -9.23 2.47
C THR A 226 2.84 -7.71 2.51
N GLY A 227 1.74 -7.11 2.96
CA GLY A 227 1.62 -5.67 3.12
C GLY A 227 0.24 -5.28 3.62
N PHE A 228 0.11 -4.00 3.99
CA PHE A 228 -1.13 -3.38 4.43
C PHE A 228 -1.44 -2.16 3.56
N MET A 229 -2.66 -2.09 3.04
CA MET A 229 -3.15 -0.90 2.36
C MET A 229 -3.89 -0.04 3.37
N ASP A 230 -3.46 1.21 3.57
CA ASP A 230 -4.05 2.12 4.57
C ASP A 230 -5.57 2.23 4.40
N LEU A 231 -6.04 2.43 3.16
CA LEU A 231 -7.45 2.50 2.85
C LEU A 231 -7.76 1.96 1.46
N VAL A 232 -8.62 0.95 1.37
CA VAL A 232 -9.31 0.60 0.12
C VAL A 232 -10.69 1.23 0.16
N LEU A 233 -11.04 2.01 -0.86
CA LEU A 233 -12.35 2.67 -0.93
C LEU A 233 -13.06 2.42 -2.26
N ARG A 234 -14.38 2.47 -2.24
CA ARG A 234 -15.23 2.44 -3.44
C ARG A 234 -15.85 3.81 -3.64
N HIS A 235 -15.62 4.40 -4.82
CA HIS A 235 -16.23 5.67 -5.21
C HIS A 235 -16.77 5.57 -6.63
N GLN A 236 -18.04 5.92 -6.82
CA GLN A 236 -18.73 5.88 -8.12
C GLN A 236 -18.55 4.54 -8.86
N GLY A 237 -18.66 3.42 -8.12
CA GLY A 237 -18.54 2.06 -8.66
C GLY A 237 -17.10 1.58 -8.94
N ARG A 238 -16.09 2.39 -8.64
CA ARG A 238 -14.67 2.06 -8.82
C ARG A 238 -13.96 1.91 -7.49
N TYR A 239 -13.07 0.93 -7.40
CA TYR A 239 -12.22 0.66 -6.24
C TYR A 239 -10.87 1.34 -6.37
N TYR A 240 -10.45 2.04 -5.33
CA TYR A 240 -9.17 2.74 -5.23
C TYR A 240 -8.40 2.19 -4.03
N VAL A 241 -7.08 2.17 -4.16
CA VAL A 241 -6.19 2.05 -3.01
C VAL A 241 -5.70 3.45 -2.67
N LEU A 242 -5.79 3.86 -1.42
CA LEU A 242 -5.26 5.11 -0.90
C LEU A 242 -4.21 4.81 0.15
N ASP A 243 -3.03 5.41 -0.01
CA ASP A 243 -1.88 5.31 0.90
C ASP A 243 -1.54 6.72 1.41
N TYR A 244 -1.40 6.86 2.73
CA TYR A 244 -1.04 8.11 3.37
C TYR A 244 0.48 8.23 3.45
N LYS A 245 0.99 9.44 3.16
CA LYS A 245 2.41 9.74 3.20
C LYS A 245 2.70 10.94 4.09
N SER A 246 3.55 10.73 5.09
CA SER A 246 3.91 11.78 6.06
C SER A 246 5.21 12.52 5.72
N ASN A 247 5.79 12.24 4.54
CA ASN A 247 7.06 12.79 4.07
C ASN A 247 7.06 14.33 4.14
N LYS A 248 8.15 14.89 4.66
CA LYS A 248 8.42 16.33 4.66
C LYS A 248 9.14 16.70 3.36
N LEU A 249 8.45 17.40 2.47
CA LEU A 249 8.95 17.80 1.16
C LEU A 249 9.13 19.33 1.10
N PRO A 250 10.04 19.85 0.25
CA PRO A 250 10.18 21.28 0.02
C PRO A 250 8.93 21.91 -0.62
N GLY A 251 8.10 21.10 -1.28
CA GLY A 251 6.80 21.49 -1.83
C GLY A 251 6.02 20.25 -2.27
N TYR A 252 4.71 20.41 -2.47
CA TYR A 252 3.78 19.30 -2.73
C TYR A 252 3.09 19.41 -4.10
N ALA A 253 3.65 20.17 -5.04
CA ALA A 253 3.17 20.17 -6.40
C ALA A 253 3.57 18.87 -7.13
N GLY A 254 2.88 18.56 -8.22
CA GLY A 254 2.95 17.23 -8.86
C GLY A 254 4.35 16.75 -9.23
N ALA A 255 5.26 17.66 -9.61
CA ALA A 255 6.65 17.31 -9.91
C ALA A 255 7.42 16.85 -8.66
N GLN A 256 7.28 17.53 -7.53
CA GLN A 256 7.91 17.14 -6.26
C GLN A 256 7.32 15.83 -5.74
N LEU A 257 6.00 15.63 -5.85
CA LEU A 257 5.35 14.38 -5.48
C LEU A 257 5.88 13.21 -6.34
N GLN A 258 5.99 13.40 -7.66
CA GLN A 258 6.54 12.41 -8.58
C GLN A 258 7.99 12.04 -8.24
N GLN A 259 8.82 13.03 -7.89
CA GLN A 259 10.20 12.79 -7.46
C GLN A 259 10.24 11.96 -6.17
N ALA A 260 9.40 12.29 -5.18
CA ALA A 260 9.29 11.52 -3.94
C ALA A 260 8.85 10.06 -4.22
N MET A 261 7.87 9.87 -5.11
CA MET A 261 7.41 8.53 -5.53
C MET A 261 8.54 7.67 -6.10
N LEU A 262 9.39 8.24 -6.96
CA LEU A 262 10.51 7.53 -7.57
C LEU A 262 11.67 7.30 -6.61
N ALA A 263 11.93 8.24 -5.70
CA ALA A 263 13.04 8.15 -4.76
C ALA A 263 12.79 7.11 -3.66
N HIS A 264 11.55 6.99 -3.16
CA HIS A 264 11.17 5.97 -2.16
C HIS A 264 10.63 4.68 -2.78
N ARG A 265 10.58 4.59 -4.12
CA ARG A 265 10.02 3.44 -4.86
C ARG A 265 8.56 3.12 -4.52
N TYR A 266 7.78 4.16 -4.19
CA TYR A 266 6.33 4.03 -4.01
C TYR A 266 5.61 3.62 -5.30
N ASP A 267 6.25 3.77 -6.47
CA ASP A 267 5.79 3.19 -7.74
C ASP A 267 5.66 1.66 -7.67
N VAL A 268 6.57 1.00 -6.93
CA VAL A 268 6.53 -0.45 -6.70
C VAL A 268 5.47 -0.83 -5.68
N GLN A 269 5.37 -0.08 -4.57
CA GLN A 269 4.32 -0.27 -3.56
C GLN A 269 2.93 -0.20 -4.21
N ALA A 270 2.68 0.86 -5.00
CA ALA A 270 1.43 1.07 -5.71
C ALA A 270 1.08 -0.09 -6.66
N ALA A 271 2.08 -0.62 -7.38
CA ALA A 271 1.88 -1.71 -8.32
C ALA A 271 1.51 -3.01 -7.60
N LEU A 272 2.16 -3.30 -6.47
CA LEU A 272 1.85 -4.47 -5.63
C LEU A 272 0.46 -4.35 -5.00
N TYR A 273 0.09 -3.15 -4.54
CA TYR A 273 -1.22 -2.90 -3.95
C TYR A 273 -2.35 -3.06 -4.97
N LEU A 274 -2.17 -2.50 -6.17
CA LEU A 274 -3.15 -2.69 -7.25
C LEU A 274 -3.21 -4.13 -7.75
N LEU A 275 -2.10 -4.88 -7.73
CA LEU A 275 -2.12 -6.31 -8.03
C LEU A 275 -2.91 -7.10 -6.97
N ALA A 276 -2.72 -6.80 -5.69
CA ALA A 276 -3.48 -7.40 -4.59
C ALA A 276 -4.98 -7.11 -4.72
N LEU A 277 -5.33 -5.83 -4.94
CA LEU A 277 -6.72 -5.42 -5.18
C LEU A 277 -7.31 -6.12 -6.42
N HIS A 278 -6.57 -6.17 -7.53
CA HIS A 278 -6.99 -6.84 -8.75
C HIS A 278 -7.33 -8.32 -8.50
N ARG A 279 -6.45 -9.06 -7.83
CA ARG A 279 -6.69 -10.47 -7.48
C ARG A 279 -7.89 -10.64 -6.56
N LEU A 280 -8.04 -9.77 -5.56
CA LEU A 280 -9.20 -9.80 -4.66
C LEU A 280 -10.50 -9.61 -5.45
N LEU A 281 -10.60 -8.53 -6.23
CA LEU A 281 -11.81 -8.20 -6.99
C LEU A 281 -12.13 -9.29 -8.01
N LYS A 282 -11.13 -9.81 -8.74
CA LYS A 282 -11.31 -10.93 -9.67
C LYS A 282 -11.87 -12.18 -9.00
N SER A 283 -11.55 -12.41 -7.72
CA SER A 283 -12.05 -13.57 -6.96
C SER A 283 -13.42 -13.37 -6.32
N ARG A 284 -13.81 -12.12 -6.02
CA ARG A 284 -15.01 -11.82 -5.21
C ARG A 284 -16.11 -11.08 -5.94
N LEU A 285 -15.79 -10.29 -6.97
CA LEU A 285 -16.74 -9.45 -7.68
C LEU A 285 -17.21 -10.18 -8.95
N PRO A 286 -18.49 -10.59 -9.03
CA PRO A 286 -19.04 -11.17 -10.25
C PRO A 286 -18.98 -10.16 -11.41
N GLY A 287 -18.58 -10.61 -12.59
CA GLY A 287 -18.45 -9.74 -13.76
C GLY A 287 -17.30 -8.73 -13.66
N TYR A 288 -16.29 -8.99 -12.82
CA TYR A 288 -15.13 -8.13 -12.68
C TYR A 288 -14.44 -7.86 -14.03
N ASP A 289 -14.27 -6.58 -14.30
CA ASP A 289 -13.45 -6.01 -15.37
C ASP A 289 -12.54 -4.92 -14.80
N TYR A 290 -11.25 -4.95 -15.15
CA TYR A 290 -10.26 -4.02 -14.60
C TYR A 290 -10.57 -2.57 -14.96
N ASP A 291 -10.88 -2.29 -16.23
CA ASP A 291 -11.04 -0.94 -16.76
C ASP A 291 -12.36 -0.29 -16.29
N LEU A 292 -13.33 -1.12 -15.88
CA LEU A 292 -14.58 -0.66 -15.28
C LEU A 292 -14.51 -0.48 -13.76
N HIS A 293 -13.84 -1.39 -13.05
CA HIS A 293 -13.94 -1.44 -11.58
C HIS A 293 -12.71 -0.91 -10.85
N VAL A 294 -11.54 -0.80 -11.48
CA VAL A 294 -10.35 -0.26 -10.83
C VAL A 294 -10.22 1.23 -11.14
N GLY A 295 -10.05 2.04 -10.09
CA GLY A 295 -9.87 3.50 -10.17
C GLY A 295 -8.40 3.96 -10.10
N GLY A 296 -7.52 3.09 -9.60
CA GLY A 296 -6.07 3.33 -9.48
C GLY A 296 -5.61 3.47 -8.03
N ALA A 297 -4.34 3.85 -7.87
CA ALA A 297 -3.72 4.09 -6.58
C ALA A 297 -3.63 5.60 -6.30
N LEU A 298 -3.91 6.01 -5.07
CA LEU A 298 -3.95 7.38 -4.58
C LEU A 298 -2.88 7.51 -3.49
N TYR A 299 -1.89 8.36 -3.70
CA TYR A 299 -0.88 8.66 -2.70
C TYR A 299 -1.14 10.05 -2.17
N LEU A 300 -1.59 10.13 -0.91
CA LEU A 300 -1.94 11.37 -0.25
C LEU A 300 -0.81 11.81 0.67
N PHE A 301 -0.01 12.76 0.20
CA PHE A 301 1.02 13.40 1.02
C PHE A 301 0.35 14.39 1.97
N LEU A 302 0.12 13.95 3.22
CA LEU A 302 -0.75 14.61 4.20
C LEU A 302 -0.38 16.07 4.44
N ARG A 303 0.92 16.38 4.43
CA ARG A 303 1.45 17.74 4.67
C ARG A 303 1.16 18.71 3.53
N GLY A 304 0.80 18.20 2.36
CA GLY A 304 0.42 18.97 1.18
C GLY A 304 -1.07 19.20 1.03
N ILE A 305 -1.90 18.82 2.01
CA ILE A 305 -3.37 18.87 1.90
C ILE A 305 -3.92 20.28 1.61
N ASP A 306 -3.21 21.33 2.04
CA ASP A 306 -3.54 22.73 1.80
C ASP A 306 -2.89 23.33 0.54
N GLN A 307 -2.08 22.54 -0.16
CA GLN A 307 -1.38 22.97 -1.37
C GLN A 307 -2.24 22.75 -2.63
N PRO A 308 -1.95 23.42 -3.75
CA PRO A 308 -2.59 23.11 -5.04
C PRO A 308 -2.47 21.63 -5.39
N GLY A 309 -3.60 20.97 -5.63
CA GLY A 309 -3.66 19.52 -5.86
C GLY A 309 -3.77 18.67 -4.59
N CYS A 310 -3.88 19.31 -3.41
CA CYS A 310 -4.15 18.67 -2.11
C CYS A 310 -3.12 17.61 -1.69
N GLY A 311 -1.87 17.73 -2.17
CA GLY A 311 -0.82 16.75 -1.90
C GLY A 311 -1.12 15.36 -2.50
N LEU A 312 -2.08 15.27 -3.40
CA LEU A 312 -2.53 14.01 -3.98
C LEU A 312 -1.79 13.71 -5.28
N LEU A 313 -1.22 12.51 -5.37
CA LEU A 313 -0.74 11.94 -6.62
C LEU A 313 -1.54 10.69 -6.94
N GLN A 314 -2.15 10.65 -8.13
CA GLN A 314 -2.88 9.48 -8.62
C GLN A 314 -2.03 8.71 -9.64
N LEU A 315 -1.94 7.39 -9.45
CA LEU A 315 -1.38 6.44 -10.40
C LEU A 315 -2.49 5.61 -11.04
N GLN A 316 -2.77 5.91 -12.31
CA GLN A 316 -3.60 5.05 -13.15
C GLN A 316 -2.69 4.05 -13.86
N MET A 317 -2.74 2.79 -13.44
CA MET A 317 -1.97 1.72 -14.06
C MET A 317 -2.79 1.08 -15.18
N PRO A 318 -2.20 0.85 -16.36
CA PRO A 318 -2.92 0.16 -17.42
C PRO A 318 -3.14 -1.31 -17.04
N ARG A 319 -4.27 -1.88 -17.47
CA ARG A 319 -4.59 -3.30 -17.31
C ARG A 319 -3.43 -4.21 -17.72
N THR A 320 -2.75 -3.87 -18.81
CA THR A 320 -1.61 -4.62 -19.36
C THR A 320 -0.47 -4.77 -18.35
N LEU A 321 -0.18 -3.74 -17.56
CA LEU A 321 0.83 -3.80 -16.50
C LEU A 321 0.41 -4.78 -15.41
N ILE A 322 -0.82 -4.64 -14.90
CA ILE A 322 -1.31 -5.47 -13.79
C ILE A 322 -1.44 -6.93 -14.19
N GLU A 323 -1.93 -7.23 -15.39
CA GLU A 323 -2.00 -8.61 -15.91
C GLU A 323 -0.59 -9.19 -16.16
N SER A 324 0.37 -8.37 -16.59
CA SER A 324 1.76 -8.81 -16.74
C SER A 324 2.41 -9.13 -15.39
N LEU A 325 2.14 -8.31 -14.36
CA LEU A 325 2.57 -8.57 -12.99
C LEU A 325 1.90 -9.83 -12.42
N ASP A 326 0.60 -10.00 -12.63
CA ASP A 326 -0.15 -11.20 -12.19
C ASP A 326 0.44 -12.48 -12.79
N ALA A 327 0.76 -12.45 -14.09
CA ALA A 327 1.44 -13.55 -14.77
C ALA A 327 2.86 -13.77 -14.23
N ALA A 328 3.63 -12.71 -14.00
CA ALA A 328 5.01 -12.81 -13.48
C ALA A 328 5.04 -13.43 -12.07
N PHE A 329 4.08 -13.09 -11.20
CA PHE A 329 3.96 -13.70 -9.87
C PHE A 329 3.53 -15.17 -9.92
N SER A 330 2.79 -15.57 -10.96
CA SER A 330 2.23 -16.93 -11.13
C SER A 330 3.15 -17.89 -11.88
N ARG A 331 4.12 -17.41 -12.66
CA ARG A 331 5.11 -18.26 -13.35
C ARG A 331 6.17 -18.74 -12.35
N GLY A 332 6.23 -20.04 -12.11
CA GLY A 332 7.47 -20.69 -11.68
C GLY A 332 8.40 -20.78 -12.88
N ALA A 333 9.72 -20.69 -12.69
CA ALA A 333 10.64 -20.91 -13.79
C ALA A 333 10.31 -22.28 -14.40
N THR A 334 9.85 -22.29 -15.65
CA THR A 334 10.01 -23.48 -16.49
C THR A 334 11.51 -23.74 -16.49
N LEU A 335 11.94 -24.81 -15.83
CA LEU A 335 13.29 -25.34 -15.96
C LEU A 335 13.50 -25.65 -17.45
N GLY A 336 13.95 -24.65 -18.19
CA GLY A 336 14.55 -24.80 -19.50
C GLY A 336 15.91 -25.43 -19.27
N GLY A 337 15.90 -26.76 -19.16
CA GLY A 337 17.07 -27.60 -19.32
C GLY A 337 16.84 -28.42 -20.58
N ASP A 338 17.18 -27.84 -21.73
CA ASP A 338 17.60 -28.61 -22.89
C ASP A 338 18.75 -29.50 -22.42
N HIS A 339 18.48 -30.79 -22.24
CA HIS A 339 19.50 -31.81 -22.41
C HIS A 339 19.12 -32.59 -23.67
N ASP A 340 19.88 -32.29 -24.72
CA ASP A 340 20.12 -33.09 -25.91
C ASP A 340 19.79 -34.58 -25.71
N LEU A 341 18.71 -35.00 -26.35
CA LEU A 341 18.58 -36.36 -26.85
C LEU A 341 19.32 -36.42 -28.18
N ALA A 342 20.62 -36.66 -28.12
CA ALA A 342 21.43 -37.05 -29.27
C ALA A 342 22.43 -38.14 -28.87
N ALA A 343 22.38 -39.23 -29.65
CA ALA A 343 23.18 -40.47 -29.63
C ALA A 343 22.76 -41.56 -28.62
#